data_AF-A0A8J6DAS5-F1
#
_entry.id   AF-A0A8J6DAS5-F1
#
_cell.length_a   1.000
_cell.length_b   1.000
_cell.length_c   1.000
_cell.angle_alpha   90.00
_cell.angle_beta   90.00
_cell.angle_gamma   90.00
#
_symmetry.space_group_name_H-M   'P 1'
#
loop_
_entity.id
_entity.type
_entity.pdbx_description
1 polymer ?
#
loop_
_entity_poly.entity_id
_entity_poly.type
_entity_poly.pdbx_seq_one_letter_code
_entity_poly.pdbx_strand_id
1 'polypeptide(L)'
;MAEQYMVGVGGVIASLLGFVFLYCNSLIRFRGLRKLNRAASMEFPKKNSVNKTGKSEGVATADIIIVGAGVAGAALAYSLGKDGRRVRVIERDLNAPNRMAGESLIPGGYLKLIELGLEDCVDEIDAQRLLGYTLYKDGKEAHVSFPLEKFQSHVAGRTFHNGRFVQRLRKKVASLHNVSLEQGTVTSLIKENGIVKGVQYKNESGQVLAAYASLTIICDGCFSNLRRCLCYPKVKMLRNSC
;
A
#
# COMPACT_ATOMS: atom_id res chain seq x y z
N MET A 1 -42.64 -48.08 -18.54
CA MET A 1 -43.17 -46.85 -17.91
C MET A 1 -42.21 -46.21 -16.88
N ALA A 2 -41.24 -46.92 -16.30
CA ALA A 2 -40.32 -46.34 -15.30
C ALA A 2 -39.19 -45.47 -15.90
N GLU A 3 -38.68 -45.78 -17.11
CA GLU A 3 -37.55 -45.05 -17.70
C GLU A 3 -37.91 -43.65 -18.20
N GLN A 4 -39.12 -43.44 -18.74
CA GLN A 4 -39.57 -42.10 -19.15
C GLN A 4 -39.74 -41.13 -17.98
N TYR A 5 -40.09 -41.64 -16.79
CA TYR A 5 -40.19 -40.84 -15.56
C TYR A 5 -38.81 -40.39 -15.05
N MET A 6 -37.80 -41.26 -15.12
CA MET A 6 -36.44 -40.94 -14.69
C MET A 6 -35.78 -39.86 -15.56
N VAL A 7 -36.01 -39.88 -16.87
CA VAL A 7 -35.47 -38.88 -17.80
C VAL A 7 -36.18 -37.53 -17.62
N GLY A 8 -37.50 -37.52 -17.39
CA GLY A 8 -38.27 -36.31 -17.15
C GLY A 8 -37.89 -35.60 -15.84
N VAL A 9 -37.72 -36.35 -14.75
CA VAL A 9 -37.33 -35.79 -13.43
C VAL A 9 -35.89 -35.26 -13.45
N GLY A 10 -34.96 -35.95 -14.13
CA GLY A 10 -33.59 -35.49 -14.30
C GLY A 10 -33.48 -34.17 -15.05
N GLY A 11 -34.29 -33.98 -16.09
CA GLY A 11 -34.34 -32.73 -16.87
C GLY A 11 -34.79 -31.53 -16.04
N VAL A 12 -35.83 -31.70 -15.21
CA VAL A 12 -36.37 -30.62 -14.36
C VAL A 12 -35.37 -30.20 -13.29
N ILE A 13 -34.66 -31.15 -12.67
CA ILE A 13 -33.63 -30.86 -11.66
C ILE A 13 -32.46 -30.10 -12.29
N ALA A 14 -31.99 -30.53 -13.46
CA ALA A 14 -30.90 -29.86 -14.17
C ALA A 14 -31.26 -28.41 -14.56
N SER A 15 -32.49 -28.18 -15.02
CA SER A 15 -32.97 -26.82 -15.33
C SER A 15 -33.06 -25.93 -14.09
N LEU A 16 -33.57 -26.44 -12.96
CA LEU A 16 -33.65 -25.68 -11.71
C LEU A 16 -32.26 -25.30 -11.17
N LEU A 17 -31.30 -26.24 -11.21
CA LEU A 17 -29.92 -25.96 -10.79
C LEU A 17 -29.23 -24.94 -11.71
N GLY A 18 -29.48 -25.00 -13.02
CA GLY A 18 -28.99 -24.02 -13.98
C GLY A 18 -29.53 -22.61 -13.72
N PHE A 19 -30.83 -22.48 -13.42
CA PHE A 19 -31.45 -21.20 -13.06
C PHE A 19 -30.93 -20.63 -11.75
N VAL A 20 -30.72 -21.46 -10.72
CA VAL A 20 -30.12 -21.03 -9.45
C VAL A 20 -28.69 -20.55 -9.67
N PHE A 21 -27.89 -21.27 -10.47
CA PHE A 21 -26.53 -20.87 -10.79
C PHE A 21 -26.48 -19.52 -11.52
N LEU A 22 -27.33 -19.32 -12.54
CA LEU A 22 -27.42 -18.05 -13.27
C LEU A 22 -27.91 -16.90 -12.38
N TYR A 23 -28.87 -17.15 -11.50
CA TYR A 23 -29.39 -16.16 -10.56
C TYR A 23 -28.34 -15.75 -9.52
N CYS A 24 -27.62 -16.71 -8.93
CA CYS A 24 -26.52 -16.45 -8.01
C CYS A 24 -25.40 -15.65 -8.69
N ASN A 25 -25.03 -16.00 -9.93
CA ASN A 25 -23.99 -15.28 -10.68
C ASN A 25 -24.42 -13.85 -11.04
N SER A 26 -25.70 -13.65 -11.37
CA SER A 26 -26.27 -12.31 -11.63
C SER A 26 -26.28 -11.43 -10.38
N LEU A 27 -26.62 -11.99 -9.21
CA LEU A 27 -26.56 -11.30 -7.91
C LEU A 27 -25.14 -10.90 -7.51
N ILE A 28 -24.15 -11.77 -7.75
CA ILE A 28 -22.73 -11.46 -7.51
C ILE A 28 -22.27 -10.32 -8.44
N ARG A 29 -22.66 -10.38 -9.72
CA ARG A 29 -22.33 -9.34 -10.71
C ARG A 29 -22.97 -7.98 -10.37
N PHE A 30 -24.22 -7.95 -9.94
CA PHE A 30 -24.91 -6.73 -9.49
C PHE A 30 -24.31 -6.13 -8.21
N ARG A 31 -23.83 -6.96 -7.27
CA ARG A 31 -23.07 -6.49 -6.10
C ARG A 31 -21.74 -5.85 -6.49
N GLY A 32 -21.04 -6.42 -7.48
CA GLY A 32 -19.82 -5.84 -8.05
C GLY A 32 -20.02 -4.47 -8.69
N LEU A 33 -21.08 -4.31 -9.49
CA LEU A 33 -21.44 -3.02 -10.13
C LEU A 33 -21.81 -1.92 -9.13
N ARG A 34 -22.55 -2.25 -8.05
CA ARG A 34 -22.83 -1.28 -6.97
C ARG A 34 -21.55 -0.84 -6.22
N LYS A 35 -20.56 -1.72 -6.09
CA LYS A 35 -19.26 -1.40 -5.46
C LYS A 35 -18.42 -0.48 -6.38
N LEU A 36 -18.46 -0.69 -7.69
CA LEU A 36 -17.76 0.14 -8.69
C LEU A 36 -18.24 1.60 -8.66
N ASN A 37 -19.56 1.82 -8.66
CA ASN A 37 -20.14 3.17 -8.63
C ASN A 37 -19.86 3.95 -7.34
N ARG A 38 -19.54 3.25 -6.23
CA ARG A 38 -19.22 3.87 -4.94
C ARG A 38 -17.73 4.24 -4.82
N ALA A 39 -16.85 3.60 -5.59
CA ALA A 39 -15.40 3.84 -5.58
C ALA A 39 -14.97 5.04 -6.44
N ALA A 40 -15.78 5.44 -7.43
CA ALA A 40 -15.49 6.55 -8.33
C ALA A 40 -15.65 7.95 -7.69
N SER A 41 -16.21 8.05 -6.48
CA SER A 41 -16.43 9.32 -5.79
C SER A 41 -16.08 9.24 -4.30
N MET A 42 -14.80 9.24 -3.93
CA MET A 42 -14.40 9.44 -2.53
C MET A 42 -13.15 10.30 -2.41
N GLU A 43 -13.35 11.54 -1.98
CA GLU A 43 -12.32 12.37 -1.33
C GLU A 43 -11.87 11.72 -0.01
N PHE A 44 -10.62 11.97 0.37
CA PHE A 44 -10.13 11.64 1.71
C PHE A 44 -11.01 12.31 2.78
N PRO A 45 -11.36 11.64 3.88
CA PRO A 45 -12.16 12.26 4.94
C PRO A 45 -11.43 13.48 5.51
N LYS A 46 -12.09 14.64 5.49
CA LYS A 46 -11.60 15.88 6.12
C LYS A 46 -11.36 15.64 7.60
N LYS A 47 -10.20 16.11 8.09
CA LYS A 47 -9.83 16.15 9.52
C LYS A 47 -10.95 16.78 10.36
N ASN A 48 -11.35 16.13 11.44
CA ASN A 48 -12.00 16.79 12.57
C ASN A 48 -10.98 17.77 13.17
N SER A 49 -11.14 19.07 12.88
CA SER A 49 -10.43 20.13 13.57
C SER A 49 -10.99 20.28 14.97
N VAL A 50 -10.34 19.65 15.95
CA VAL A 50 -10.56 20.01 17.36
C VAL A 50 -9.80 21.32 17.62
N ASN A 51 -10.54 22.42 17.70
CA ASN A 51 -10.06 23.65 18.31
C ASN A 51 -9.80 23.37 19.79
N LYS A 52 -8.53 23.30 20.20
CA LYS A 52 -8.14 23.38 21.62
C LYS A 52 -7.10 24.48 21.81
N THR A 53 -7.62 25.63 22.22
CA THR A 53 -6.92 26.63 23.00
C THR A 53 -6.58 26.03 24.37
N GLY A 54 -5.31 26.12 24.79
CA GLY A 54 -4.90 25.98 26.19
C GLY A 54 -4.49 24.58 26.67
N LYS A 55 -3.21 24.49 27.08
CA LYS A 55 -2.53 23.46 27.88
C LYS A 55 -2.41 22.04 27.32
N SER A 56 -1.15 21.64 27.17
CA SER A 56 -0.64 20.34 26.76
C SER A 56 -1.07 19.22 27.72
N GLU A 57 -2.16 18.54 27.39
CA GLU A 57 -2.47 17.21 27.93
C GLU A 57 -2.12 16.17 26.86
N GLY A 58 -1.42 15.12 27.28
CA GLY A 58 -0.57 14.27 26.44
C GLY A 58 -1.24 13.76 25.17
N VAL A 59 -0.76 14.24 24.01
CA VAL A 59 -0.90 13.52 22.76
C VAL A 59 -0.31 12.14 23.00
N ALA A 60 -1.14 11.09 22.92
CA ALA A 60 -0.71 9.72 23.09
C ALA A 60 0.57 9.50 22.28
N THR A 61 1.68 9.27 22.99
CA THR A 61 3.01 9.22 22.39
C THR A 61 3.04 8.03 21.42
N ALA A 62 3.38 8.27 20.16
CA ALA A 62 3.59 7.17 19.23
C ALA A 62 4.78 6.35 19.71
N ASP A 63 4.71 5.03 19.58
CA ASP A 63 5.86 4.17 19.89
C ASP A 63 6.91 4.27 18.77
N ILE A 64 6.43 4.46 17.53
CA ILE A 64 7.23 4.46 16.31
C ILE A 64 6.83 5.62 15.40
N ILE A 65 7.80 6.38 14.91
CA ILE A 65 7.64 7.32 13.80
C ILE A 65 8.23 6.71 12.53
N ILE A 66 7.48 6.76 11.43
CA ILE A 66 7.95 6.39 10.09
C ILE A 66 7.93 7.65 9.21
N VAL A 67 9.07 7.99 8.63
CA VAL A 67 9.21 9.14 7.73
C VAL A 67 9.10 8.66 6.29
N GLY A 68 8.01 9.02 5.61
CA GLY A 68 7.67 8.60 4.26
C GLY A 68 6.67 7.44 4.24
N ALA A 69 5.60 7.59 3.45
CA ALA A 69 4.56 6.60 3.18
C ALA A 69 4.63 6.11 1.72
N GLY A 70 5.85 5.92 1.21
CA GLY A 70 6.09 5.16 -0.04
C GLY A 70 5.90 3.66 0.16
N VAL A 71 6.41 2.83 -0.76
CA VAL A 71 6.25 1.36 -0.70
C VAL A 71 6.77 0.79 0.63
N ALA A 72 8.01 1.10 1.00
CA ALA A 72 8.62 0.59 2.23
C ALA A 72 7.91 1.09 3.49
N GLY A 73 7.71 2.41 3.61
CA GLY A 73 7.11 3.01 4.80
C GLY A 73 5.65 2.62 5.02
N ALA A 74 4.84 2.54 3.95
CA ALA A 74 3.45 2.12 4.07
C ALA A 74 3.33 0.62 4.39
N ALA A 75 4.12 -0.25 3.75
CA ALA A 75 4.12 -1.67 4.07
C ALA A 75 4.55 -1.91 5.53
N LEU A 76 5.63 -1.26 5.97
CA LEU A 76 6.13 -1.36 7.34
C LEU A 76 5.12 -0.82 8.37
N ALA A 77 4.49 0.33 8.09
CA ALA A 77 3.46 0.89 8.95
C ALA A 77 2.27 -0.06 9.11
N TYR A 78 1.85 -0.72 8.02
CA TYR A 78 0.78 -1.70 8.05
C TYR A 78 1.15 -2.90 8.92
N SER A 79 2.34 -3.49 8.72
CA SER A 79 2.82 -4.63 9.52
C SER A 79 2.90 -4.28 11.01
N LEU A 80 3.56 -3.19 11.37
CA LEU A 80 3.69 -2.76 12.77
C LEU A 80 2.33 -2.41 13.40
N GLY A 81 1.42 -1.84 12.63
CA GLY A 81 0.05 -1.58 13.07
C GLY A 81 -0.72 -2.88 13.32
N LYS A 82 -0.58 -3.89 12.47
CA LYS A 82 -1.16 -5.23 12.67
C LYS A 82 -0.61 -5.93 13.92
N ASP A 83 0.65 -5.65 14.28
CA ASP A 83 1.29 -6.10 15.51
C ASP A 83 0.89 -5.28 16.76
N GLY A 84 -0.05 -4.34 16.63
CA GLY A 84 -0.59 -3.55 17.75
C GLY A 84 0.25 -2.36 18.18
N ARG A 85 1.30 -1.98 17.43
CA ARG A 85 2.15 -0.81 17.75
C ARG A 85 1.43 0.50 17.42
N ARG A 86 1.66 1.56 18.21
CA ARG A 86 1.16 2.89 17.87
C ARG A 86 2.13 3.56 16.90
N VAL A 87 1.75 3.65 15.64
CA VAL A 87 2.61 4.14 14.56
C VAL A 87 2.15 5.51 14.08
N ARG A 88 3.09 6.43 13.92
CA ARG A 88 2.86 7.73 13.27
C ARG A 88 3.67 7.82 12.00
N VAL A 89 2.98 7.96 10.87
CA VAL A 89 3.58 8.05 9.54
C VAL A 89 3.44 9.48 9.03
N ILE A 90 4.58 10.10 8.69
CA ILE A 90 4.63 11.46 8.17
C ILE A 90 5.08 11.41 6.71
N GLU A 91 4.20 11.76 5.78
CA GLU A 91 4.46 11.76 4.34
C GLU A 91 4.36 13.17 3.79
N ARG A 92 5.32 13.54 2.93
CA ARG A 92 5.35 14.87 2.33
C ARG A 92 4.13 15.15 1.47
N ASP A 93 3.70 14.17 0.69
CA ASP A 93 2.55 14.29 -0.21
C ASP A 93 1.73 12.98 -0.25
N LEU A 94 0.50 13.05 0.27
CA LEU A 94 -0.46 11.95 0.32
C LEU A 94 -1.25 11.79 -0.99
N ASN A 95 -1.07 12.68 -1.96
CA ASN A 95 -1.59 12.45 -3.31
C ASN A 95 -0.88 11.26 -3.97
N ALA A 96 -1.52 10.71 -5.00
CA ALA A 96 -0.94 9.62 -5.78
C ALA A 96 0.38 10.07 -6.41
N PRO A 97 1.52 9.38 -6.15
CA PRO A 97 2.78 9.73 -6.79
C PRO A 97 2.70 9.62 -8.32
N ASN A 98 3.13 10.66 -9.02
CA ASN A 98 3.33 10.62 -10.47
C ASN A 98 4.81 10.40 -10.79
N ARG A 99 5.20 9.15 -11.10
CA ARG A 99 6.58 8.77 -11.41
C ARG A 99 6.63 7.48 -12.23
N MET A 100 7.70 7.32 -13.01
CA MET A 100 7.97 6.12 -13.82
C MET A 100 8.64 4.98 -13.03
N ALA A 101 9.21 5.28 -11.86
CA ALA A 101 9.94 4.27 -11.08
C ALA A 101 8.98 3.38 -10.27
N GLY A 102 9.32 2.09 -10.18
CA GLY A 102 8.64 1.13 -9.30
C GLY A 102 7.30 0.62 -9.84
N GLU A 103 7.20 0.42 -11.15
CA GLU A 103 6.00 -0.08 -11.85
C GLU A 103 6.04 -1.59 -12.15
N SER A 104 7.09 -2.28 -11.71
CA SER A 104 7.24 -3.73 -11.86
C SER A 104 7.57 -4.37 -10.51
N LEU A 105 6.68 -5.24 -10.04
CA LEU A 105 6.83 -6.07 -8.86
C LEU A 105 7.09 -7.51 -9.31
N ILE A 106 8.31 -7.99 -9.11
CA ILE A 106 8.69 -9.38 -9.44
C ILE A 106 7.98 -10.38 -8.50
N PRO A 107 7.89 -11.68 -8.86
CA PRO A 107 7.15 -12.67 -8.07
C PRO A 107 7.55 -12.73 -6.59
N GLY A 108 8.84 -12.61 -6.27
CA GLY A 108 9.30 -12.57 -4.87
C GLY A 108 8.73 -11.40 -4.07
N GLY A 109 8.56 -10.23 -4.72
CA GLY A 109 7.91 -9.09 -4.09
C GLY A 109 6.40 -9.31 -3.90
N TYR A 110 5.74 -9.95 -4.85
CA TYR A 110 4.32 -10.32 -4.72
C TYR A 110 4.10 -11.34 -3.59
N LEU A 111 4.97 -12.34 -3.46
CA LEU A 111 4.95 -13.28 -2.34
C LEU A 111 5.09 -12.56 -0.98
N LYS A 112 5.95 -11.54 -0.90
CA LYS A 112 6.04 -10.72 0.31
C LYS A 112 4.79 -9.87 0.57
N LEU A 113 4.06 -9.42 -0.45
CA LEU A 113 2.76 -8.79 -0.20
C LEU A 113 1.75 -9.76 0.41
N ILE A 114 1.71 -11.01 -0.06
CA ILE A 114 0.84 -12.06 0.50
C ILE A 114 1.20 -12.32 1.96
N GLU A 115 2.49 -12.49 2.28
CA GLU A 115 2.97 -12.69 3.65
C GLU A 115 2.56 -11.54 4.59
N LEU A 116 2.49 -10.31 4.07
CA LEU A 116 2.11 -9.12 4.82
C LEU A 116 0.60 -8.84 4.85
N GLY A 117 -0.24 -9.62 4.15
CA GLY A 117 -1.68 -9.35 4.02
C GLY A 117 -2.02 -8.09 3.19
N LEU A 118 -1.16 -7.79 2.22
CA LEU A 118 -1.21 -6.61 1.33
C LEU A 118 -1.38 -6.98 -0.15
N GLU A 119 -1.62 -8.24 -0.47
CA GLU A 119 -1.80 -8.73 -1.84
C GLU A 119 -2.96 -8.06 -2.57
N ASP A 120 -4.01 -7.67 -1.86
CA ASP A 120 -5.17 -6.93 -2.39
C ASP A 120 -4.85 -5.48 -2.82
N CYS A 121 -3.61 -5.03 -2.58
CA CYS A 121 -3.15 -3.71 -3.02
C CYS A 121 -2.80 -3.66 -4.51
N VAL A 122 -2.66 -4.81 -5.18
CA VAL A 122 -2.51 -4.87 -6.65
C VAL A 122 -3.84 -5.12 -7.37
N ASP A 123 -4.94 -5.29 -6.63
CA ASP A 123 -6.27 -5.47 -7.17
C ASP A 123 -6.96 -4.13 -7.45
N GLU A 124 -7.89 -4.12 -8.42
CA GLU A 124 -8.69 -2.94 -8.79
C GLU A 124 -7.84 -1.71 -9.21
N ILE A 125 -6.58 -1.90 -9.62
CA ILE A 125 -5.68 -0.82 -10.10
C ILE A 125 -5.21 -0.98 -11.55
N ASP A 126 -5.80 -1.93 -12.28
CA ASP A 126 -5.40 -2.32 -13.65
C ASP A 126 -3.98 -2.90 -13.72
N ALA A 127 -3.59 -3.64 -12.67
CA ALA A 127 -2.31 -4.33 -12.65
C ALA A 127 -2.30 -5.51 -13.63
N GLN A 128 -1.24 -5.61 -14.42
CA GLN A 128 -1.05 -6.71 -15.37
C GLN A 128 -0.19 -7.81 -14.74
N ARG A 129 -0.45 -9.07 -15.09
CA ARG A 129 0.40 -10.19 -14.65
C ARG A 129 1.72 -10.15 -15.42
N LEU A 130 2.82 -10.31 -14.69
CA LEU A 130 4.17 -10.42 -15.24
C LEU A 130 4.69 -11.85 -15.01
N LEU A 131 4.84 -12.60 -16.11
CA LEU A 131 5.24 -14.01 -16.09
C LEU A 131 6.73 -14.23 -16.39
N GLY A 132 7.40 -13.21 -16.90
CA GLY A 132 8.78 -13.29 -17.35
C GLY A 132 9.14 -12.09 -18.22
N TYR A 133 10.20 -12.23 -18.99
CA TYR A 133 10.69 -11.22 -19.92
C TYR A 133 10.95 -11.84 -21.28
N THR A 134 10.82 -11.02 -22.33
CA THR A 134 11.43 -11.33 -23.64
C THR A 134 12.60 -10.40 -23.84
N LEU A 135 13.77 -10.98 -24.14
CA LEU A 135 15.00 -10.26 -24.40
C LEU A 135 15.23 -10.22 -25.91
N TYR A 136 15.39 -9.03 -26.47
CA TYR A 136 15.70 -8.82 -27.88
C TYR A 136 17.12 -8.27 -28.00
N LYS A 137 17.94 -8.91 -28.83
CA LYS A 137 19.31 -8.44 -29.10
C LYS A 137 19.79 -8.96 -30.47
N ASP A 138 20.29 -8.06 -31.30
CA ASP A 138 20.90 -8.37 -32.61
C ASP A 138 20.01 -9.25 -33.52
N GLY A 139 18.71 -8.94 -33.57
CA GLY A 139 17.72 -9.69 -34.34
C GLY A 139 17.35 -11.06 -33.75
N LYS A 140 17.88 -11.42 -32.58
CA LYS A 140 17.54 -12.64 -31.83
C LYS A 140 16.60 -12.32 -30.69
N GLU A 141 15.74 -13.28 -30.34
CA GLU A 141 14.88 -13.21 -29.16
C GLU A 141 15.13 -14.39 -28.21
N ALA A 142 14.94 -14.13 -26.92
CA ALA A 142 14.96 -15.15 -25.87
C ALA A 142 13.84 -14.89 -24.87
N HIS A 143 13.02 -15.90 -24.60
CA HIS A 143 11.97 -15.85 -23.58
C HIS A 143 12.51 -16.38 -22.25
N VAL A 144 12.41 -15.57 -21.21
CA VAL A 144 12.85 -15.89 -19.85
C VAL A 144 11.64 -15.88 -18.93
N SER A 145 11.13 -17.07 -18.61
CA SER A 145 10.01 -17.23 -17.68
C SER A 145 10.49 -17.22 -16.23
N PHE A 146 9.68 -16.70 -15.31
CA PHE A 146 9.92 -16.87 -13.89
C PHE A 146 9.67 -18.32 -13.46
N PRO A 147 10.45 -18.88 -12.51
CA PRO A 147 10.27 -20.24 -12.01
C PRO A 147 9.08 -20.30 -11.03
N LEU A 148 7.87 -20.47 -11.56
CA LEU A 148 6.61 -20.36 -10.81
C LEU A 148 5.92 -21.71 -10.53
N GLU A 149 6.48 -22.82 -11.00
CA GLU A 149 5.86 -24.16 -11.04
C GLU A 149 5.50 -24.69 -9.64
N LYS A 150 6.25 -24.26 -8.63
CA LYS A 150 6.08 -24.68 -7.23
C LYS A 150 5.10 -23.80 -6.44
N PHE A 151 4.52 -22.77 -7.06
CA PHE A 151 3.64 -21.82 -6.40
C PHE A 151 2.19 -21.95 -6.88
N GLN A 152 1.26 -21.39 -6.11
CA GLN A 152 -0.14 -21.33 -6.51
C GLN A 152 -0.32 -20.53 -7.81
N SER A 153 -1.33 -20.86 -8.61
CA SER A 153 -1.54 -20.28 -9.94
C SER A 153 -1.67 -18.74 -9.98
N HIS A 154 -2.12 -18.13 -8.89
CA HIS A 154 -2.25 -16.69 -8.76
C HIS A 154 -0.90 -15.97 -8.55
N VAL A 155 0.14 -16.69 -8.09
CA VAL A 155 1.49 -16.16 -7.86
C VAL A 155 2.14 -15.86 -9.21
N ALA A 156 2.42 -14.59 -9.43
CA ALA A 156 3.14 -14.07 -10.58
C ALA A 156 3.60 -12.65 -10.23
N GLY A 157 4.51 -12.07 -11.02
CA GLY A 157 4.81 -10.65 -10.89
C GLY A 157 3.59 -9.81 -11.27
N ARG A 158 3.66 -8.51 -10.99
CA ARG A 158 2.65 -7.52 -11.35
C ARG A 158 3.31 -6.28 -11.92
N THR A 159 2.76 -5.74 -13.00
CA THR A 159 3.07 -4.38 -13.46
C THR A 159 1.87 -3.48 -13.25
N PHE A 160 2.08 -2.22 -12.92
CA PHE A 160 1.01 -1.29 -12.57
C PHE A 160 1.52 0.15 -12.56
N HIS A 161 0.60 1.11 -12.60
CA HIS A 161 0.93 2.50 -12.28
C HIS A 161 1.31 2.63 -10.79
N ASN A 162 2.54 3.06 -10.51
CA ASN A 162 3.07 3.12 -9.14
C ASN A 162 2.18 3.95 -8.19
N GLY A 163 1.64 5.08 -8.69
CA GLY A 163 0.78 5.96 -7.91
C GLY A 163 -0.47 5.25 -7.36
N ARG A 164 -1.10 4.39 -8.18
CA ARG A 164 -2.28 3.62 -7.78
C ARG A 164 -1.94 2.59 -6.71
N PHE A 165 -0.83 1.86 -6.89
CA PHE A 165 -0.34 0.88 -5.92
C PHE A 165 -0.03 1.51 -4.56
N VAL A 166 0.71 2.63 -4.55
CA VAL A 166 1.03 3.35 -3.30
C VAL A 166 -0.23 3.86 -2.60
N GLN A 167 -1.23 4.35 -3.34
CA GLN A 167 -2.50 4.75 -2.73
C GLN A 167 -3.27 3.57 -2.12
N ARG A 168 -3.22 2.37 -2.72
CA ARG A 168 -3.81 1.16 -2.11
C ARG A 168 -3.12 0.82 -0.79
N LEU A 169 -1.79 0.85 -0.75
CA LEU A 169 -1.03 0.64 0.50
C LEU A 169 -1.40 1.67 1.57
N ARG A 170 -1.43 2.96 1.23
CA ARG A 170 -1.80 4.04 2.17
C ARG A 170 -3.23 3.90 2.69
N LYS A 171 -4.18 3.45 1.85
CA LYS A 171 -5.56 3.14 2.28
C LYS A 171 -5.60 2.00 3.29
N LYS A 172 -4.81 0.94 3.10
CA LYS A 172 -4.70 -0.16 4.08
C LYS A 172 -4.12 0.33 5.40
N VAL A 173 -3.07 1.15 5.36
CA VAL A 173 -2.49 1.78 6.57
C VAL A 173 -3.54 2.61 7.31
N ALA A 174 -4.26 3.48 6.62
CA ALA A 174 -5.27 4.36 7.22
C ALA A 174 -6.49 3.61 7.79
N SER A 175 -6.67 2.32 7.45
CA SER A 175 -7.74 1.49 8.02
C SER A 175 -7.43 0.98 9.44
N LEU A 176 -6.19 1.10 9.90
CA LEU A 176 -5.76 0.64 11.23
C LEU A 176 -5.94 1.77 12.27
N HIS A 177 -6.66 1.49 13.34
CA HIS A 177 -6.99 2.49 14.38
C HIS A 177 -5.77 2.99 15.18
N ASN A 178 -4.72 2.18 15.24
CA ASN A 178 -3.47 2.45 15.96
C ASN A 178 -2.37 3.04 15.05
N VAL A 179 -2.69 3.34 13.78
CA VAL A 179 -1.77 4.00 12.85
C VAL A 179 -2.33 5.33 12.41
N SER A 180 -1.55 6.39 12.61
CA SER A 180 -1.85 7.73 12.11
C SER A 180 -1.02 8.02 10.88
N LEU A 181 -1.67 8.45 9.79
CA LEU A 181 -1.02 8.88 8.57
C LEU A 181 -1.30 10.37 8.37
N GLU A 182 -0.26 11.19 8.36
CA GLU A 182 -0.38 12.64 8.23
C GLU A 182 0.48 13.21 7.11
N GLN A 183 -0.02 14.28 6.49
CA GLN A 183 0.72 15.04 5.50
C GLN A 183 1.64 16.06 6.19
N GLY A 184 2.94 15.97 5.91
CA GLY A 184 3.96 16.84 6.46
C GLY A 184 5.35 16.55 5.90
N THR A 185 6.19 17.57 5.80
CA THR A 185 7.58 17.43 5.36
C THR A 185 8.50 17.38 6.56
N VAL A 186 9.07 16.21 6.85
CA VAL A 186 10.13 16.09 7.86
C VAL A 186 11.37 16.85 7.41
N THR A 187 11.89 17.70 8.29
CA THR A 187 13.03 18.59 7.99
C THR A 187 14.30 18.18 8.73
N SER A 188 14.19 17.62 9.94
CA SER A 188 15.35 17.27 10.76
C SER A 188 15.02 16.21 11.82
N LEU A 189 16.06 15.57 12.35
CA LEU A 189 15.97 14.65 13.48
C LEU A 189 16.15 15.42 14.78
N ILE A 190 15.33 15.13 15.78
CA ILE A 190 15.52 15.64 17.14
C ILE A 190 16.46 14.66 17.86
N LYS A 191 17.61 15.16 18.34
CA LYS A 191 18.65 14.35 18.99
C LYS A 191 18.97 14.90 20.38
N GLU A 192 19.12 14.00 21.34
CA GLU A 192 19.61 14.29 22.69
C GLU A 192 20.77 13.34 23.00
N ASN A 193 21.95 13.87 23.33
CA ASN A 193 23.15 13.07 23.60
C ASN A 193 23.48 12.04 22.50
N GLY A 194 23.30 12.43 21.24
CA GLY A 194 23.50 11.56 20.08
C GLY A 194 22.38 10.56 19.80
N ILE A 195 21.38 10.43 20.68
CA ILE A 195 20.24 9.53 20.54
C ILE A 195 19.09 10.25 19.85
N VAL A 196 18.51 9.65 18.81
CA VAL A 196 17.32 10.19 18.13
C VAL A 196 16.11 10.01 19.05
N LYS A 197 15.37 11.11 19.30
CA LYS A 197 14.15 11.14 20.12
C LYS A 197 12.88 11.40 19.31
N GLY A 198 13.03 11.78 18.05
CA GLY A 198 11.91 12.18 17.22
C GLY A 198 12.31 12.92 15.96
N VAL A 199 11.36 13.66 15.39
CA VAL A 199 11.53 14.43 14.17
C VAL A 199 10.86 15.81 14.30
N GLN A 200 11.45 16.79 13.64
CA GLN A 200 10.80 18.06 13.36
C GLN A 200 10.28 18.06 11.93
N TYR A 201 9.08 18.59 11.72
CA TYR A 201 8.45 18.61 10.41
C TYR A 201 7.59 19.85 10.21
N LYS A 202 7.35 20.20 8.95
CA LYS A 202 6.39 21.24 8.55
C LYS A 202 5.09 20.59 8.11
N ASN A 203 3.97 21.00 8.69
CA ASN A 203 2.66 20.58 8.20
C ASN A 203 2.28 21.33 6.91
N GLU A 204 1.08 21.07 6.39
CA GLU A 204 0.56 21.70 5.17
C GLU A 204 0.40 23.23 5.28
N SER A 205 0.18 23.76 6.48
CA SER A 205 0.12 25.22 6.71
C SER A 205 1.50 25.86 6.87
N GLY A 206 2.58 25.09 6.74
CA GLY A 206 3.95 25.55 6.94
C GLY A 206 4.37 25.68 8.41
N GLN A 207 3.48 25.36 9.35
CA GLN A 207 3.79 25.37 10.79
C GLN A 207 4.80 24.28 11.11
N VAL A 208 5.83 24.66 11.86
CA VAL A 208 6.86 23.73 12.35
C VAL A 208 6.36 23.03 13.61
N LEU A 209 6.35 21.71 13.58
CA LEU A 209 5.89 20.83 14.65
C LEU A 209 6.99 19.81 15.00
N ALA A 210 6.86 19.21 16.18
CA ALA A 210 7.71 18.13 16.65
C ALA A 210 6.88 16.87 16.92
N ALA A 211 7.41 15.71 16.58
CA ALA A 211 6.87 14.42 16.96
C ALA A 211 7.97 13.59 17.62
N TYR A 212 7.63 12.94 18.74
CA TYR A 212 8.55 12.13 19.53
C TYR A 212 8.10 10.68 19.55
N ALA A 213 9.07 9.76 19.53
CA ALA A 213 8.85 8.32 19.62
C ALA A 213 10.13 7.62 20.09
N SER A 214 9.99 6.39 20.62
CA SER A 214 11.12 5.56 21.03
C SER A 214 11.93 5.06 19.84
N LEU A 215 11.32 4.94 18.66
CA LEU A 215 11.96 4.53 17.42
C LEU A 215 11.53 5.42 16.25
N THR A 216 12.50 5.90 15.48
CA THR A 216 12.27 6.65 14.23
C THR A 216 12.87 5.88 13.06
N ILE A 217 12.06 5.59 12.05
CA ILE A 217 12.46 4.84 10.86
C ILE A 217 12.36 5.75 9.63
N ILE A 218 13.47 5.92 8.93
CA ILE A 218 13.55 6.80 7.76
C ILE A 218 13.32 6.01 6.47
N CYS A 219 12.21 6.31 5.79
CA CYS A 219 11.77 5.68 4.54
C CYS A 219 11.46 6.72 3.45
N ASP A 220 12.20 7.85 3.43
CA ASP A 220 11.98 9.00 2.53
C ASP A 220 12.59 8.83 1.12
N GLY A 221 13.05 7.63 0.79
CA GLY A 221 13.35 7.20 -0.58
C GLY A 221 14.76 7.53 -1.07
N CYS A 222 14.96 7.39 -2.39
CA CYS A 222 16.28 7.50 -3.02
C CYS A 222 16.89 8.91 -2.89
N PHE A 223 16.05 9.95 -2.76
CA PHE A 223 16.46 11.35 -2.57
C PHE A 223 16.42 11.80 -1.10
N SER A 224 16.64 10.88 -0.16
CA SER A 224 16.60 11.15 1.28
C SER A 224 17.41 12.37 1.70
N ASN A 225 16.77 13.32 2.38
CA ASN A 225 17.42 14.50 2.95
C ASN A 225 18.14 14.17 4.25
N LEU A 226 17.69 13.13 4.95
CA LEU A 226 18.20 12.75 6.27
C LEU A 226 19.36 11.75 6.21
N ARG A 227 19.64 11.16 5.04
CA ARG A 227 20.70 10.14 4.86
C ARG A 227 22.06 10.60 5.40
N ARG A 228 22.48 11.83 5.09
CA ARG A 228 23.79 12.37 5.51
C ARG A 228 23.93 12.46 7.03
N CYS A 229 22.81 12.55 7.72
CA CYS A 229 22.70 12.79 9.16
C CYS A 229 22.73 11.45 9.94
N LEU A 230 22.77 10.31 9.21
CA LEU A 230 22.75 8.93 9.70
C LEU A 230 23.92 8.06 9.19
N CYS A 231 24.50 8.37 8.03
CA CYS A 231 25.67 7.65 7.51
C CYS A 231 26.54 8.56 6.63
N TYR A 232 27.80 8.15 6.40
CA TYR A 232 28.66 8.79 5.42
C TYR A 232 28.22 8.36 4.00
N PRO A 233 27.59 9.25 3.21
CA PRO A 233 26.98 8.85 1.94
C PRO A 233 28.05 8.77 0.84
N LYS A 234 28.12 7.65 0.12
CA LYS A 234 28.93 7.53 -1.11
C LYS A 234 28.29 8.24 -2.32
N VAL A 235 26.99 8.58 -2.23
CA VAL A 235 26.24 9.29 -3.29
C VAL A 235 26.09 10.76 -2.90
N LYS A 236 26.60 11.66 -3.76
CA LYS A 236 26.51 13.11 -3.56
C LYS A 236 25.17 13.64 -4.10
N MET A 237 24.26 13.99 -3.20
CA MET A 237 22.99 14.66 -3.57
C MET A 237 23.23 16.16 -3.83
N LEU A 238 22.64 16.71 -4.89
CA LEU A 238 22.65 18.15 -5.18
C LEU A 238 21.58 18.86 -4.32
N ARG A 239 21.87 19.17 -3.04
CA ARG A 239 21.29 20.25 -2.19
C ARG A 239 21.60 20.11 -0.69
N ASN A 240 21.26 21.19 0.03
CA ASN A 240 21.76 21.73 1.31
C ASN A 240 21.76 20.80 2.53
N SER A 241 22.69 21.11 3.42
CA SER A 241 23.02 20.45 4.69
C SER A 241 21.80 20.32 5.64
N CYS A 242 21.67 19.13 6.25
CA CYS A 242 21.30 19.04 7.66
C CYS A 242 22.35 19.83 8.47
#